data_AF-M2C087-F1
#
_entry.id   AF-M2C087-F1
#
_cell.length_a   1.000
_cell.length_b   1.000
_cell.length_c   1.000
_cell.angle_alpha   90.00
_cell.angle_beta   90.00
_cell.angle_gamma   90.00
#
_symmetry.space_group_name_H-M   'P 1'
#
loop_
_entity.id
_entity.type
_entity.pdbx_description
1 polymer ?
#
loop_
_entity_poly.entity_id
_entity_poly.type
_entity_poly.pdbx_seq_one_letter_code
_entity_poly.pdbx_strand_id
1 'polypeptide(L)'
;MDENKKKEIRWSVFIPAFSFVLIAAIIGIVNNEALTSMSNTFFAWSLESFGWLYQITVMAVFIITCVIMFSKLGSVRIGGKDAKPKYSFGTWFAMTLTGGVATGIVTWGVNEPIIYLGNVWGELDALGIQPGTAEAARFAMGRCFYNWTFIPYAIYALAGIVVAYIYFNKKEQLNVTSTLQPLFGDKIKKGVASSIIDTLSMLAIAIGLCTALTMCITLIITGLNASYGLSNNLTMFIVVGILIVAMFTLSSYVGLDKGLKKLAGINAYFYYGLLILLLVTGPTLYILRNTTAGMAEWLHNFWRWGLDPIDIGGAPLTRSWTLFDFAFWVAYAPVTGIFLGQISYGRTIRECLIVNLVLPAVFGIVWFGVWGNTALNMQLTGQVDLVGVIQNSNAVMGLFEFIKNIPLAAILVPVNLFVILISFVTAADATANNVASMCIKNIPIGSEAPRYLKVLWGVIIGVVAIVMAAFGGGEQGVAGVKSLAAAGGFVVLFIFILQVVSAIKMFFVDKIVE
;
A
#
# COMPACT_ATOMS: atom_id res chain seq x y z
N MET A 1 -21.10 -11.72 26.73
CA MET A 1 -21.60 -10.69 25.79
C MET A 1 -22.55 -11.40 24.85
N ASP A 2 -23.83 -11.05 24.86
CA ASP A 2 -24.87 -11.72 24.08
C ASP A 2 -24.56 -11.73 22.58
N GLU A 3 -24.39 -12.93 22.01
CA GLU A 3 -24.25 -13.17 20.57
C GLU A 3 -25.54 -12.92 19.77
N ASN A 4 -26.64 -12.57 20.45
CA ASN A 4 -28.00 -12.47 19.87
C ASN A 4 -28.52 -11.05 19.63
N LYS A 5 -27.73 -9.98 19.83
CA LYS A 5 -28.15 -8.65 19.35
C LYS A 5 -28.05 -8.61 17.83
N LYS A 6 -29.18 -8.36 17.15
CA LYS A 6 -29.22 -8.09 15.70
C LYS A 6 -28.13 -7.06 15.37
N LYS A 7 -27.23 -7.43 14.44
CA LYS A 7 -26.18 -6.54 13.92
C LYS A 7 -26.85 -5.35 13.22
N GLU A 8 -27.07 -4.26 13.95
CA GLU A 8 -27.70 -3.06 13.43
C GLU A 8 -26.75 -2.27 12.53
N ILE A 9 -27.25 -1.81 11.38
CA ILE A 9 -26.48 -0.97 10.46
C ILE A 9 -26.31 0.44 11.06
N ARG A 10 -25.08 0.96 11.00
CA ARG A 10 -24.72 2.38 11.22
C ARG A 10 -25.04 3.17 9.96
N TRP A 11 -26.31 3.52 9.78
CA TRP A 11 -26.78 4.26 8.60
C TRP A 11 -26.05 5.60 8.38
N SER A 12 -25.63 6.28 9.45
CA SER A 12 -24.86 7.54 9.37
C SER A 12 -23.47 7.39 8.74
N VAL A 13 -22.95 6.17 8.63
CA VAL A 13 -21.67 5.86 7.99
C VAL A 13 -21.90 5.14 6.67
N PHE A 14 -22.83 4.17 6.65
CA PHE A 14 -23.14 3.38 5.47
C PHE A 14 -23.67 4.23 4.31
N ILE A 15 -24.66 5.10 4.54
CA ILE A 15 -25.31 5.84 3.44
C ILE A 15 -24.32 6.79 2.75
N PRO A 16 -23.57 7.67 3.45
CA PRO A 16 -22.66 8.58 2.77
C PRO A 16 -21.55 7.84 2.01
N ALA A 17 -20.96 6.82 2.64
CA ALA A 17 -19.87 6.06 2.02
C ALA A 17 -20.35 5.26 0.80
N PHE A 18 -21.47 4.54 0.94
CA PHE A 18 -22.01 3.72 -0.15
C PHE A 18 -22.52 4.59 -1.31
N SER A 19 -23.20 5.71 -1.02
CA SER A 19 -23.66 6.64 -2.06
C SER A 19 -22.50 7.19 -2.89
N PHE A 20 -21.38 7.55 -2.25
CA PHE A 20 -20.21 8.03 -2.98
C PHE A 20 -19.65 6.98 -3.95
N VAL A 21 -19.44 5.75 -3.48
CA VAL A 21 -18.91 4.67 -4.33
C VAL A 21 -19.92 4.25 -5.39
N LEU A 22 -21.21 4.28 -5.08
CA LEU A 22 -22.30 4.03 -6.04
C LEU A 22 -22.33 5.08 -7.15
N ILE A 23 -22.20 6.37 -6.81
CA ILE A 23 -22.13 7.45 -7.79
C ILE A 23 -20.91 7.25 -8.69
N ALA A 24 -19.74 6.96 -8.12
CA ALA A 24 -18.53 6.67 -8.91
C ALA A 24 -18.74 5.48 -9.85
N ALA A 25 -19.39 4.40 -9.38
CA ALA A 25 -19.72 3.25 -10.21
C ALA A 25 -20.69 3.59 -11.35
N ILE A 26 -21.74 4.36 -11.07
CA ILE A 26 -22.71 4.80 -12.08
C ILE A 26 -22.03 5.68 -13.13
N ILE A 27 -21.22 6.65 -12.71
CA ILE A 27 -20.45 7.50 -13.64
C ILE A 27 -19.52 6.61 -14.47
N GLY A 28 -18.81 5.66 -13.85
CA GLY A 28 -17.93 4.74 -14.57
C GLY A 28 -18.63 3.90 -15.63
N ILE A 29 -19.84 3.42 -15.36
CA ILE A 29 -20.64 2.63 -16.31
C ILE A 29 -21.19 3.51 -17.44
N VAL A 30 -21.73 4.69 -17.11
CA VAL A 30 -22.42 5.57 -18.06
C VAL A 30 -21.42 6.38 -18.90
N ASN A 31 -20.34 6.84 -18.27
CA ASN A 31 -19.32 7.70 -18.86
C ASN A 31 -17.95 7.45 -18.19
N ASN A 32 -17.27 6.39 -18.61
CA ASN A 32 -15.95 6.00 -18.10
C ASN A 32 -14.87 7.09 -18.31
N GLU A 33 -14.97 7.86 -19.40
CA GLU A 33 -14.06 8.97 -19.69
C GLU A 33 -14.21 10.08 -18.66
N ALA A 34 -15.45 10.44 -18.29
CA ALA A 34 -15.72 11.39 -17.23
C ALA A 34 -15.16 10.91 -15.88
N LEU A 35 -15.38 9.65 -15.50
CA LEU A 35 -14.82 9.10 -14.25
C LEU A 35 -13.28 9.21 -14.24
N THR A 36 -12.64 8.83 -15.35
CA THR A 36 -11.18 8.84 -15.49
C THR A 36 -10.63 10.26 -15.44
N SER A 37 -11.21 11.18 -16.22
CA SER A 37 -10.80 12.58 -16.28
C SER A 37 -11.01 13.31 -14.95
N MET A 38 -12.16 13.13 -14.31
CA MET A 38 -12.44 13.70 -12.98
C MET A 38 -11.46 13.18 -11.93
N SER A 39 -11.19 11.87 -11.94
CA SER A 39 -10.25 11.25 -11.00
C SER A 39 -8.83 11.78 -11.20
N ASN A 40 -8.38 11.90 -12.45
CA ASN A 40 -7.05 12.44 -12.79
C ASN A 40 -6.92 13.94 -12.45
N THR A 41 -7.97 14.72 -12.70
CA THR A 41 -8.01 16.15 -12.35
C THR A 41 -7.95 16.32 -10.83
N PHE A 42 -8.73 15.54 -10.10
CA PHE A 42 -8.70 15.55 -8.64
C PHE A 42 -7.34 15.11 -8.09
N PHE A 43 -6.76 14.05 -8.65
CA PHE A 43 -5.40 13.59 -8.35
C PHE A 43 -4.40 14.73 -8.48
N ALA A 44 -4.32 15.37 -9.66
CA ALA A 44 -3.37 16.43 -9.93
C ALA A 44 -3.57 17.61 -8.97
N TRP A 45 -4.81 18.11 -8.87
CA TRP A 45 -5.15 19.20 -7.96
C TRP A 45 -4.77 18.92 -6.50
N SER A 46 -5.07 17.71 -6.02
CA SER A 46 -4.82 17.34 -4.61
C SER A 46 -3.33 17.32 -4.28
N LEU A 47 -2.49 16.80 -5.17
CA LEU A 47 -1.05 16.66 -4.94
C LEU A 47 -0.30 17.96 -5.27
N GLU A 48 -0.76 18.77 -6.22
CA GLU A 48 -0.18 20.08 -6.50
C GLU A 48 -0.52 21.10 -5.42
N SER A 49 -1.75 21.10 -4.92
CA SER A 49 -2.18 22.08 -3.92
C SER A 49 -1.73 21.70 -2.50
N PHE A 50 -1.65 20.39 -2.19
CA PHE A 50 -1.38 19.89 -0.83
C PHE A 50 -0.15 18.96 -0.75
N GLY A 51 0.66 18.85 -1.80
CA GLY A 51 1.89 18.05 -1.80
C GLY A 51 2.85 18.43 -0.67
N TRP A 52 2.99 19.73 -0.41
CA TRP A 52 3.78 20.24 0.72
C TRP A 52 3.29 19.70 2.08
N LEU A 53 1.97 19.55 2.24
CA LEU A 53 1.37 19.06 3.48
C LEU A 53 1.61 17.57 3.66
N TYR A 54 1.58 16.79 2.57
CA TYR A 54 2.01 15.38 2.60
C TYR A 54 3.48 15.26 3.02
N GLN A 55 4.37 16.03 2.40
CA GLN A 55 5.82 16.00 2.68
C GLN A 55 6.10 16.30 4.17
N ILE A 56 5.60 17.42 4.68
CA ILE A 56 5.80 17.80 6.09
C ILE A 56 5.22 16.74 7.04
N THR A 57 4.01 16.25 6.74
CA THR A 57 3.36 15.24 7.60
C THR A 57 4.17 13.96 7.64
N VAL A 58 4.55 13.42 6.49
CA VAL A 58 5.28 12.15 6.39
C VAL A 58 6.69 12.26 6.99
N MET A 59 7.39 13.38 6.77
CA MET A 59 8.68 13.63 7.39
C MET A 59 8.57 13.79 8.91
N ALA A 60 7.54 14.47 9.42
CA ALA A 60 7.27 14.55 10.84
C ALA A 60 7.01 13.16 11.44
N VAL A 61 6.23 12.32 10.75
CA VAL A 61 5.97 10.94 11.17
C VAL A 61 7.26 10.12 11.24
N PHE A 62 8.14 10.22 10.25
CA PHE A 62 9.44 9.54 10.27
C PHE A 62 10.29 9.99 11.46
N ILE A 63 10.39 11.30 11.72
CA ILE A 63 11.14 11.84 12.85
C ILE A 63 10.53 11.36 14.18
N ILE A 64 9.22 11.47 14.35
CA ILE A 64 8.50 11.09 15.58
C ILE A 64 8.69 9.61 15.87
N THR A 65 8.55 8.74 14.88
CA THR A 65 8.76 7.30 15.06
C THR A 65 10.19 6.98 15.47
N CYS A 66 11.20 7.64 14.87
CA CYS A 66 12.59 7.51 15.30
C CYS A 66 12.80 7.97 16.76
N VAL A 67 12.26 9.14 17.12
CA VAL A 67 12.37 9.67 18.49
C VAL A 67 11.70 8.73 19.50
N ILE A 68 10.51 8.19 19.21
CA ILE A 68 9.83 7.22 20.08
C ILE A 68 10.69 5.94 20.21
N MET A 69 11.21 5.41 19.10
CA MET A 69 12.00 4.19 19.07
C MET A 69 13.24 4.26 19.98
N PHE A 70 13.99 5.36 19.88
CA PHE A 70 15.25 5.53 20.60
C PHE A 70 15.11 6.15 22.00
N SER A 71 13.93 6.64 22.37
CA SER A 71 13.67 7.19 23.70
C SER A 71 13.21 6.12 24.70
N LYS A 72 12.99 6.54 25.96
CA LYS A 72 12.39 5.70 27.02
C LYS A 72 10.97 5.24 26.69
N LEU A 73 10.25 6.00 25.84
CA LEU A 73 8.89 5.65 25.38
C LEU A 73 8.88 4.31 24.63
N GLY A 74 9.95 3.99 23.89
CA GLY A 74 10.10 2.72 23.22
C GLY A 74 10.06 1.50 24.16
N SER A 75 10.33 1.69 25.46
CA SER A 75 10.32 0.60 26.44
C SER A 75 8.92 0.30 27.01
N VAL A 76 7.91 1.12 26.72
CA VAL A 76 6.52 0.90 27.14
C VAL A 76 6.00 -0.38 26.51
N ARG A 77 5.37 -1.23 27.32
CA ARG A 77 4.84 -2.53 26.89
C ARG A 77 3.36 -2.41 26.55
N ILE A 78 3.00 -2.91 25.37
CA ILE A 78 1.64 -2.89 24.87
C ILE A 78 0.80 -3.93 25.62
N GLY A 79 -0.22 -3.46 26.33
CA GLY A 79 -1.14 -4.28 27.12
C GLY A 79 -0.76 -4.46 28.59
N GLY A 80 0.22 -3.72 29.10
CA GLY A 80 0.63 -3.77 30.51
C GLY A 80 2.02 -4.37 30.73
N LYS A 81 2.62 -4.10 31.89
CA LYS A 81 3.95 -4.62 32.29
C LYS A 81 4.08 -6.13 32.21
N ASP A 82 3.02 -6.86 32.54
CA ASP A 82 3.00 -8.32 32.59
C ASP A 82 2.50 -8.98 31.30
N ALA A 83 2.19 -8.18 30.26
CA ALA A 83 1.67 -8.68 29.00
C ALA A 83 2.72 -9.51 28.26
N LYS A 84 2.34 -10.73 27.88
CA LYS A 84 3.20 -11.66 27.14
C LYS A 84 2.86 -11.64 25.64
N PRO A 85 3.86 -11.70 24.75
CA PRO A 85 3.61 -11.74 23.31
C PRO A 85 2.65 -12.86 22.92
N LYS A 86 1.62 -12.51 22.14
CA LYS A 86 0.65 -13.49 21.63
C LYS A 86 1.23 -14.42 20.57
N TYR A 87 2.19 -13.93 19.78
CA TYR A 87 2.82 -14.65 18.69
C TYR A 87 4.34 -14.71 18.88
N SER A 88 4.98 -15.78 18.39
CA SER A 88 6.44 -15.86 18.30
C SER A 88 6.99 -14.70 17.45
N PHE A 89 8.26 -14.33 17.63
CA PHE A 89 8.85 -13.22 16.87
C PHE A 89 8.83 -13.48 15.36
N GLY A 90 9.24 -14.67 14.93
CA GLY A 90 9.26 -15.04 13.51
C GLY A 90 7.85 -15.05 12.88
N THR A 91 6.86 -15.60 13.59
CA THR A 91 5.46 -15.58 13.13
C THR A 91 4.94 -14.14 13.03
N TRP A 92 5.23 -13.31 14.01
CA TRP A 92 4.80 -11.91 14.02
C TRP A 92 5.44 -11.11 12.89
N PHE A 93 6.75 -11.23 12.68
CA PHE A 93 7.43 -10.58 11.56
C PHE A 93 6.88 -11.06 10.21
N ALA A 94 6.67 -12.37 10.04
CA ALA A 94 6.07 -12.89 8.82
C ALA A 94 4.67 -12.30 8.58
N MET A 95 3.83 -12.23 9.62
CA MET A 95 2.50 -11.60 9.52
C MET A 95 2.57 -10.12 9.15
N THR A 96 3.50 -9.35 9.75
CA THR A 96 3.75 -7.94 9.39
C THR A 96 4.21 -7.82 7.94
N LEU A 97 5.20 -8.62 7.53
CA LEU A 97 5.77 -8.58 6.19
C LEU A 97 4.71 -8.94 5.14
N THR A 98 3.99 -10.05 5.31
CA THR A 98 2.94 -10.44 4.35
C THR A 98 1.70 -9.55 4.40
N GLY A 99 1.46 -8.87 5.53
CA GLY A 99 0.36 -7.93 5.68
C GLY A 99 0.66 -6.53 5.12
N GLY A 100 1.94 -6.15 5.04
CA GLY A 100 2.39 -4.83 4.57
C GLY A 100 3.06 -4.83 3.19
N VAL A 101 3.71 -5.93 2.79
CA VAL A 101 4.35 -6.08 1.47
C VAL A 101 3.32 -6.57 0.47
N ALA A 102 2.73 -5.62 -0.26
CA ALA A 102 1.73 -5.88 -1.29
C ALA A 102 2.34 -6.38 -2.62
N THR A 103 1.46 -6.68 -3.58
CA THR A 103 1.79 -6.97 -5.00
C THR A 103 2.60 -5.86 -5.68
N GLY A 104 2.62 -4.66 -5.10
CA GLY A 104 3.37 -3.51 -5.61
C GLY A 104 4.88 -3.78 -5.71
N ILE A 105 5.50 -4.43 -4.72
CA ILE A 105 6.96 -4.58 -4.68
C ILE A 105 7.50 -5.43 -5.84
N VAL A 106 6.72 -6.44 -6.27
CA VAL A 106 7.07 -7.29 -7.42
C VAL A 106 7.01 -6.48 -8.71
N THR A 107 5.98 -5.66 -8.85
CA THR A 107 5.77 -4.87 -10.07
C THR A 107 6.76 -3.73 -10.19
N TRP A 108 6.84 -2.91 -9.16
CA TRP A 108 7.65 -1.70 -9.16
C TRP A 108 9.13 -1.98 -8.90
N GLY A 109 9.46 -3.16 -8.32
CA GLY A 109 10.83 -3.62 -8.13
C GLY A 109 11.67 -3.68 -9.40
N VAL A 110 11.03 -3.83 -10.57
CA VAL A 110 11.66 -3.79 -11.90
C VAL A 110 11.31 -2.51 -12.64
N ASN A 111 10.02 -2.17 -12.69
CA ASN A 111 9.54 -1.13 -13.58
C ASN A 111 10.03 0.26 -13.16
N GLU A 112 9.92 0.60 -11.88
CA GLU A 112 10.27 1.92 -11.36
C GLU A 112 11.75 2.29 -11.63
N PRO A 113 12.75 1.44 -11.33
CA PRO A 113 14.14 1.77 -11.64
C PRO A 113 14.40 1.88 -13.16
N ILE A 114 13.75 1.06 -13.99
CA ILE A 114 13.87 1.18 -15.45
C ILE A 114 13.26 2.48 -15.96
N ILE A 115 12.12 2.89 -15.40
CA ILE A 115 11.46 4.14 -15.76
C ILE A 115 12.35 5.33 -15.42
N TYR A 116 12.91 5.36 -14.21
CA TYR A 116 13.86 6.38 -13.81
C TYR A 116 15.14 6.37 -14.65
N LEU A 117 15.67 5.19 -15.00
CA LEU A 117 16.84 5.08 -15.87
C LEU A 117 16.57 5.67 -17.26
N GLY A 118 15.42 5.33 -17.84
CA GLY A 118 15.06 5.69 -19.21
C GLY A 118 14.44 7.08 -19.37
N ASN A 119 14.14 7.77 -18.27
CA ASN A 119 13.37 9.02 -18.27
C ASN A 119 12.04 8.86 -19.05
N VAL A 120 11.34 7.74 -18.80
CA VAL A 120 10.23 7.28 -19.64
C VAL A 120 9.10 8.32 -19.72
N TRP A 121 8.82 9.04 -18.64
CA TRP A 121 7.77 10.06 -18.58
C TRP A 121 8.27 11.44 -18.12
N GLY A 122 9.58 11.69 -18.19
CA GLY A 122 10.20 12.99 -17.85
C GLY A 122 10.68 13.11 -16.40
N GLU A 123 10.88 12.00 -15.68
CA GLU A 123 11.36 11.98 -14.29
C GLU A 123 12.72 12.66 -14.04
N LEU A 124 13.57 12.75 -15.06
CA LEU A 124 14.91 13.35 -14.98
C LEU A 124 14.97 14.77 -15.56
N ASP A 125 13.90 15.26 -16.19
CA ASP A 125 13.89 16.52 -16.96
C ASP A 125 14.31 17.73 -16.11
N ALA A 126 13.84 17.78 -14.86
CA ALA A 126 14.15 18.87 -13.92
C ALA A 126 15.52 18.71 -13.22
N LEU A 127 16.19 17.57 -13.40
CA LEU A 127 17.39 17.20 -12.65
C LEU A 127 18.68 17.32 -13.46
N GLY A 128 18.60 17.41 -14.79
CA GLY A 128 19.76 17.47 -15.67
C GLY A 128 20.56 16.15 -15.74
N ILE A 129 19.97 15.04 -15.27
CA ILE A 129 20.59 13.72 -15.32
C ILE A 129 20.33 13.12 -16.71
N GLN A 130 21.39 12.71 -17.39
CA GLN A 130 21.25 12.09 -18.72
C GLN A 130 20.67 10.66 -18.61
N PRO A 131 19.59 10.33 -19.36
CA PRO A 131 18.99 8.99 -19.35
C PRO A 131 19.97 7.90 -19.82
N GLY A 132 19.78 6.68 -19.33
CA GLY A 132 20.60 5.52 -19.74
C GLY A 132 22.04 5.53 -19.23
N THR A 133 22.43 6.48 -18.38
CA THR A 133 23.77 6.59 -17.84
C THR A 133 23.93 5.88 -16.48
N ALA A 134 25.19 5.68 -16.06
CA ALA A 134 25.48 5.17 -14.72
C ALA A 134 24.99 6.11 -13.60
N GLU A 135 24.88 7.41 -13.86
CA GLU A 135 24.29 8.37 -12.93
C GLU A 135 22.79 8.13 -12.78
N ALA A 136 22.06 8.02 -13.89
CA ALA A 136 20.65 7.67 -13.90
C ALA A 136 20.37 6.34 -13.20
N ALA A 137 21.24 5.33 -13.37
CA ALA A 137 21.10 4.04 -12.70
C ALA A 137 21.28 4.10 -11.16
N ARG A 138 22.18 4.96 -10.66
CA ARG A 138 22.32 5.18 -9.21
C ARG A 138 21.15 5.99 -8.64
N PHE A 139 20.75 7.04 -9.37
CA PHE A 139 19.58 7.85 -9.06
C PHE A 139 18.32 7.00 -8.96
N ALA A 140 18.08 6.15 -9.96
CA ALA A 140 16.96 5.23 -10.01
C ALA A 140 16.87 4.38 -8.74
N MET A 141 17.98 3.74 -8.35
CA MET A 141 18.03 2.94 -7.12
C MET A 141 17.81 3.76 -5.85
N GLY A 142 18.44 4.94 -5.76
CA GLY A 142 18.26 5.82 -4.61
C GLY A 142 16.80 6.26 -4.45
N ARG A 143 16.14 6.62 -5.56
CA ARG A 143 14.74 7.03 -5.57
C ARG A 143 13.79 5.90 -5.18
N CYS A 144 14.02 4.68 -5.67
CA CYS A 144 13.28 3.51 -5.23
C CYS A 144 13.44 3.25 -3.72
N PHE A 145 14.65 3.40 -3.17
CA PHE A 145 14.84 3.26 -1.72
C PHE A 145 14.06 4.32 -0.94
N TYR A 146 13.97 5.55 -1.46
CA TYR A 146 13.16 6.58 -0.85
C TYR A 146 11.66 6.21 -0.80
N ASN A 147 11.12 5.72 -1.91
CA ASN A 147 9.69 5.44 -2.06
C ASN A 147 9.23 4.14 -1.35
N TRP A 148 10.12 3.17 -1.14
CA TRP A 148 9.75 1.79 -0.73
C TRP A 148 10.38 1.29 0.58
N THR A 149 11.12 2.14 1.31
CA THR A 149 11.82 1.72 2.53
C THR A 149 11.32 2.46 3.78
N PHE A 150 12.16 3.21 4.48
CA PHE A 150 11.85 3.72 5.81
C PHE A 150 10.67 4.69 5.86
N ILE A 151 10.55 5.57 4.86
CA ILE A 151 9.50 6.59 4.83
C ILE A 151 8.08 6.00 4.82
N PRO A 152 7.71 5.13 3.86
CA PRO A 152 6.37 4.55 3.85
C PRO A 152 6.08 3.69 5.09
N TYR A 153 7.04 2.91 5.57
CA TYR A 153 6.83 2.09 6.75
C TYR A 153 6.69 2.89 8.04
N ALA A 154 7.22 4.12 8.11
CA ALA A 154 7.01 4.99 9.27
C ALA A 154 5.53 5.38 9.44
N ILE A 155 4.81 5.58 8.33
CA ILE A 155 3.37 5.87 8.30
C ILE A 155 2.60 4.72 8.97
N TYR A 156 2.85 3.48 8.55
CA TYR A 156 2.20 2.29 9.11
C TYR A 156 2.64 1.98 10.53
N ALA A 157 3.93 2.14 10.82
CA ALA A 157 4.46 1.89 12.16
C ALA A 157 3.84 2.84 13.18
N LEU A 158 3.71 4.14 12.86
CA LEU A 158 3.04 5.12 13.73
C LEU A 158 1.57 4.76 13.94
N ALA A 159 0.83 4.51 12.85
CA ALA A 159 -0.57 4.12 12.93
C ALA A 159 -0.76 2.86 13.79
N GLY A 160 0.12 1.86 13.61
CA GLY A 160 0.12 0.61 14.37
C GLY A 160 0.34 0.82 15.87
N ILE A 161 1.37 1.59 16.27
CA ILE A 161 1.65 1.81 17.70
C ILE A 161 0.57 2.67 18.38
N VAL A 162 -0.01 3.64 17.67
CA VAL A 162 -1.08 4.49 18.20
C VAL A 162 -2.33 3.66 18.47
N VAL A 163 -2.75 2.87 17.48
CA VAL A 163 -3.92 2.00 17.63
C VAL A 163 -3.69 0.96 18.73
N ALA A 164 -2.51 0.32 18.74
CA ALA A 164 -2.18 -0.68 19.75
C ALA A 164 -2.21 -0.12 21.18
N TYR A 165 -1.58 1.03 21.40
CA TYR A 165 -1.50 1.64 22.72
C TYR A 165 -2.85 2.16 23.21
N ILE A 166 -3.63 2.82 22.34
CA ILE A 166 -5.00 3.25 22.66
C ILE A 166 -5.88 2.06 23.04
N TYR A 167 -5.81 0.99 22.26
CA TYR A 167 -6.62 -0.20 22.49
C TYR A 167 -6.20 -0.96 23.75
N PHE A 168 -4.91 -1.30 23.87
CA PHE A 168 -4.45 -2.22 24.92
C PHE A 168 -4.06 -1.54 26.24
N ASN A 169 -3.42 -0.37 26.19
CA ASN A 169 -2.99 0.34 27.40
C ASN A 169 -4.08 1.28 27.92
N LYS A 170 -4.71 2.07 27.03
CA LYS A 170 -5.83 2.95 27.41
C LYS A 170 -7.19 2.24 27.48
N LYS A 171 -7.29 0.98 27.06
CA LYS A 171 -8.51 0.15 27.11
C LYS A 171 -9.68 0.74 26.32
N GLU A 172 -9.37 1.35 25.19
CA GLU A 172 -10.34 2.03 24.33
C GLU A 172 -10.81 1.16 23.16
N GLN A 173 -11.68 1.70 22.30
CA GLN A 173 -12.16 0.96 21.13
C GLN A 173 -11.10 0.90 20.03
N LEU A 174 -11.06 -0.22 19.31
CA LEU A 174 -10.16 -0.44 18.17
C LEU A 174 -10.72 0.21 16.89
N ASN A 175 -10.74 1.53 16.84
CA ASN A 175 -11.15 2.28 15.66
C ASN A 175 -10.36 3.59 15.52
N VAL A 176 -10.38 4.17 14.32
CA VAL A 176 -9.67 5.42 13.99
C VAL A 176 -10.14 6.57 14.87
N THR A 177 -11.45 6.71 15.09
CA THR A 177 -12.01 7.75 15.96
C THR A 177 -11.39 7.74 17.37
N SER A 178 -11.17 6.57 17.97
CA SER A 178 -10.59 6.44 19.32
C SER A 178 -9.13 6.88 19.39
N THR A 179 -8.40 6.80 18.28
CA THR A 179 -7.02 7.32 18.22
C THR A 179 -6.94 8.83 18.37
N LEU A 180 -8.06 9.56 18.20
CA LEU A 180 -8.15 11.01 18.36
C LEU A 180 -8.61 11.44 19.76
N GLN A 181 -8.96 10.48 20.64
CA GLN A 181 -9.37 10.78 22.01
C GLN A 181 -8.32 11.57 22.81
N PRO A 182 -6.99 11.34 22.69
CA PRO A 182 -6.02 12.21 23.36
C PRO A 182 -6.25 13.69 23.07
N LEU A 183 -6.62 14.08 21.84
CA LEU A 183 -6.87 15.49 21.49
C LEU A 183 -8.22 16.01 22.00
N PHE A 184 -9.28 15.23 21.79
CA PHE A 184 -10.66 15.73 21.88
C PHE A 184 -11.47 15.14 23.06
N GLY A 185 -10.87 14.24 23.84
CA GLY A 185 -11.53 13.50 24.92
C GLY A 185 -12.65 12.58 24.41
N ASP A 186 -13.53 12.15 25.30
CA ASP A 186 -14.60 11.20 24.97
C ASP A 186 -15.69 11.76 24.04
N LYS A 187 -15.73 13.08 23.84
CA LYS A 187 -16.70 13.74 22.96
C LYS A 187 -16.52 13.31 21.50
N ILE A 188 -15.30 13.02 21.07
CA ILE A 188 -15.01 12.62 19.68
C ILE A 188 -15.65 11.29 19.29
N LYS A 189 -15.94 10.44 20.28
CA LYS A 189 -16.52 9.10 20.10
C LYS A 189 -18.04 9.13 19.89
N LYS A 190 -18.67 10.30 19.92
CA LYS A 190 -20.14 10.44 19.88
C LYS A 190 -20.57 11.44 18.80
N GLY A 191 -21.77 11.23 18.29
CA GLY A 191 -22.45 12.17 17.40
C GLY A 191 -21.86 12.28 16.00
N VAL A 192 -21.99 13.47 15.41
CA VAL A 192 -21.69 13.75 14.00
C VAL A 192 -20.20 13.63 13.70
N ALA A 193 -19.33 14.15 14.57
CA ALA A 193 -17.88 14.13 14.35
C ALA A 193 -17.33 12.70 14.21
N SER A 194 -17.73 11.78 15.09
CA SER A 194 -17.39 10.35 14.98
C SER A 194 -17.89 9.75 13.67
N SER A 195 -19.11 10.08 13.26
CA SER A 195 -19.68 9.57 12.01
C SER A 195 -18.92 10.08 10.79
N ILE A 196 -18.48 11.34 10.78
CA ILE A 196 -17.65 11.91 9.71
C ILE A 196 -16.29 11.20 9.63
N ILE A 197 -15.57 11.08 10.76
CA ILE A 197 -14.24 10.44 10.79
C ILE A 197 -14.33 8.98 10.33
N ASP A 198 -15.30 8.23 10.85
CA ASP A 198 -15.48 6.83 10.46
C ASP A 198 -15.93 6.70 8.99
N THR A 199 -16.72 7.65 8.46
CA THR A 199 -17.12 7.67 7.04
C THR A 199 -15.92 7.92 6.12
N LEU A 200 -15.11 8.95 6.42
CA LEU A 200 -13.91 9.27 5.63
C LEU A 200 -12.90 8.13 5.71
N SER A 201 -12.73 7.53 6.89
CA SER A 201 -11.88 6.34 7.07
C SER A 201 -12.42 5.16 6.23
N MET A 202 -13.72 4.88 6.28
CA MET A 202 -14.34 3.82 5.48
C MET A 202 -14.17 4.06 3.97
N LEU A 203 -14.37 5.30 3.51
CA LEU A 203 -14.20 5.68 2.11
C LEU A 203 -12.77 5.44 1.64
N ALA A 204 -11.77 5.82 2.43
CA ALA A 204 -10.37 5.59 2.09
C ALA A 204 -10.05 4.11 1.93
N ILE A 205 -10.64 3.26 2.78
CA ILE A 205 -10.44 1.82 2.73
C ILE A 205 -11.12 1.23 1.49
N ALA A 206 -12.34 1.66 1.19
CA ALA A 206 -13.07 1.23 -0.01
C ALA A 206 -12.33 1.65 -1.29
N ILE A 207 -11.83 2.89 -1.35
CA ILE A 207 -11.03 3.41 -2.47
C ILE A 207 -9.67 2.70 -2.54
N GLY A 208 -9.04 2.42 -1.40
CA GLY A 208 -7.80 1.65 -1.32
C GLY A 208 -7.99 0.24 -1.87
N LEU A 209 -9.04 -0.47 -1.45
CA LEU A 209 -9.39 -1.79 -1.98
C LEU A 209 -9.69 -1.73 -3.48
N CYS A 210 -10.40 -0.70 -3.93
CA CYS A 210 -10.63 -0.44 -5.36
C CYS A 210 -9.31 -0.30 -6.12
N THR A 211 -8.40 0.54 -5.62
CA THR A 211 -7.07 0.78 -6.20
C THR A 211 -6.27 -0.51 -6.33
N ALA A 212 -6.21 -1.31 -5.27
CA ALA A 212 -5.49 -2.59 -5.28
C ALA A 212 -6.15 -3.63 -6.20
N LEU A 213 -7.48 -3.63 -6.30
CA LEU A 213 -8.21 -4.50 -7.22
C LEU A 213 -7.96 -4.13 -8.67
N THR A 214 -8.01 -2.83 -8.99
CA THR A 214 -7.65 -2.29 -10.31
C THR A 214 -6.25 -2.76 -10.71
N MET A 215 -5.28 -2.59 -9.81
CA MET A 215 -3.90 -3.03 -10.05
C MET A 215 -3.82 -4.56 -10.27
N CYS A 216 -4.50 -5.35 -9.44
CA CYS A 216 -4.50 -6.81 -9.55
C CYS A 216 -5.07 -7.28 -10.90
N ILE A 217 -6.20 -6.71 -11.33
CA ILE A 217 -6.81 -7.01 -12.63
C ILE A 217 -5.85 -6.66 -13.76
N THR A 218 -5.28 -5.45 -13.75
CA THR A 218 -4.33 -5.00 -14.77
C THR A 218 -3.09 -5.90 -14.83
N LEU A 219 -2.52 -6.28 -13.68
CA LEU A 219 -1.35 -7.17 -13.60
C LEU A 219 -1.64 -8.55 -14.19
N ILE A 220 -2.78 -9.14 -13.83
CA ILE A 220 -3.14 -10.48 -14.31
C ILE A 220 -3.37 -10.46 -15.81
N ILE A 221 -4.15 -9.51 -16.32
CA ILE A 221 -4.47 -9.45 -17.75
C ILE A 221 -3.22 -9.12 -18.58
N THR A 222 -2.42 -8.15 -18.14
CA THR A 222 -1.17 -7.81 -18.84
C THR A 222 -0.20 -8.98 -18.84
N GLY A 223 -0.06 -9.70 -17.73
CA GLY A 223 0.79 -10.89 -17.68
C GLY A 223 0.30 -12.05 -18.54
N LEU A 224 -1.01 -12.24 -18.58
CA LEU A 224 -1.65 -13.22 -19.47
C LEU A 224 -1.43 -12.86 -20.95
N ASN A 225 -1.55 -11.59 -21.31
CA ASN A 225 -1.26 -11.09 -22.65
C ASN A 225 0.23 -11.27 -22.99
N ALA A 226 1.12 -10.78 -22.13
CA ALA A 226 2.56 -10.83 -22.34
C ALA A 226 3.09 -12.26 -22.51
N SER A 227 2.51 -13.21 -21.78
CA SER A 227 3.05 -14.57 -21.66
C SER A 227 2.35 -15.59 -22.56
N TYR A 228 1.05 -15.39 -22.83
CA TYR A 228 0.22 -16.35 -23.56
C TYR A 228 -0.52 -15.74 -24.75
N GLY A 229 -0.31 -14.44 -25.05
CA GLY A 229 -0.95 -13.77 -26.18
C GLY A 229 -2.46 -13.56 -26.04
N LEU A 230 -3.01 -13.71 -24.82
CA LEU A 230 -4.44 -13.49 -24.57
C LEU A 230 -4.80 -12.02 -24.80
N SER A 231 -5.95 -11.77 -25.43
CA SER A 231 -6.35 -10.41 -25.80
C SER A 231 -6.62 -9.53 -24.58
N ASN A 232 -6.14 -8.29 -24.62
CA ASN A 232 -6.39 -7.29 -23.58
C ASN A 232 -7.63 -6.46 -23.94
N ASN A 233 -8.82 -7.06 -23.82
CA ASN A 233 -10.10 -6.41 -24.17
C ASN A 233 -11.05 -6.32 -22.96
N LEU A 234 -12.10 -5.52 -23.09
CA LEU A 234 -13.08 -5.28 -22.03
C LEU A 234 -13.68 -6.58 -21.48
N THR A 235 -13.95 -7.58 -22.33
CA THR A 235 -14.49 -8.87 -21.89
C THR A 235 -13.54 -9.56 -20.92
N MET A 236 -12.23 -9.54 -21.18
CA MET A 236 -11.23 -10.09 -20.26
C MET A 236 -11.18 -9.33 -18.94
N PHE A 237 -11.24 -8.00 -18.95
CA PHE A 237 -11.35 -7.19 -17.72
C PHE A 237 -12.56 -7.56 -16.88
N ILE A 238 -13.72 -7.72 -17.50
CA ILE A 238 -14.96 -8.09 -16.82
C ILE A 238 -14.86 -9.50 -16.23
N VAL A 239 -14.44 -10.50 -17.03
CA VAL A 239 -14.36 -11.89 -16.59
C VAL A 239 -13.37 -12.05 -15.45
N VAL A 240 -12.14 -11.55 -15.61
CA VAL A 240 -11.11 -11.63 -14.57
C VAL A 240 -11.54 -10.86 -13.32
N GLY A 241 -12.10 -9.65 -13.48
CA GLY A 241 -12.58 -8.85 -12.36
C GLY A 241 -13.69 -9.54 -11.57
N ILE A 242 -14.70 -10.11 -12.23
CA ILE A 242 -15.79 -10.85 -11.58
C ILE A 242 -15.23 -12.06 -10.83
N LEU A 243 -14.31 -12.81 -11.43
CA LEU A 243 -13.68 -13.97 -10.78
C LEU A 243 -12.94 -13.55 -9.51
N ILE A 244 -12.15 -12.47 -9.55
CA ILE A 244 -11.43 -11.96 -8.39
C ILE A 244 -12.39 -11.50 -7.30
N VAL A 245 -13.43 -10.74 -7.66
CA VAL A 245 -14.47 -10.29 -6.73
C VAL A 245 -15.16 -11.47 -6.07
N ALA A 246 -15.55 -12.49 -6.84
CA ALA A 246 -16.16 -13.70 -6.30
C ALA A 246 -15.21 -14.42 -5.33
N MET A 247 -13.92 -14.55 -5.68
CA MET A 247 -12.93 -15.21 -4.83
C MET A 247 -12.79 -14.54 -3.47
N PHE A 248 -12.60 -13.21 -3.40
CA PHE A 248 -12.40 -12.56 -2.09
C PHE A 248 -13.71 -12.37 -1.32
N THR A 249 -14.82 -12.05 -1.99
CA THR A 249 -16.11 -11.84 -1.29
C THR A 249 -16.72 -13.13 -0.76
N LEU A 250 -16.43 -14.28 -1.39
CA LEU A 250 -16.97 -15.58 -1.01
C LEU A 250 -15.98 -16.49 -0.27
N SER A 251 -14.71 -16.09 -0.17
CA SER A 251 -13.64 -16.87 0.47
C SER A 251 -14.02 -17.39 1.86
N SER A 252 -14.54 -16.51 2.72
CA SER A 252 -14.92 -16.86 4.09
C SER A 252 -16.17 -17.73 4.19
N TYR A 253 -17.00 -17.79 3.14
CA TYR A 253 -18.17 -18.67 3.10
C TYR A 253 -17.84 -20.07 2.64
N VAL A 254 -16.94 -20.20 1.67
CA VAL A 254 -16.53 -21.49 1.09
C VAL A 254 -15.41 -22.14 1.93
N GLY A 255 -14.96 -21.47 2.99
CA GLY A 255 -13.90 -21.95 3.87
C GLY A 255 -12.50 -21.88 3.24
N LEU A 256 -12.34 -21.07 2.18
CA LEU A 256 -11.07 -20.89 1.49
C LEU A 256 -10.05 -20.13 2.35
N ASP A 257 -10.49 -19.38 3.38
CA ASP A 257 -9.64 -18.54 4.22
C ASP A 257 -8.40 -19.24 4.77
N LYS A 258 -8.56 -20.47 5.28
CA LYS A 258 -7.43 -21.22 5.83
C LYS A 258 -6.43 -21.59 4.74
N GLY A 259 -6.93 -21.96 3.55
CA GLY A 259 -6.12 -22.29 2.38
C GLY A 259 -5.39 -21.07 1.84
N LEU A 260 -6.12 -19.97 1.63
CA LEU A 260 -5.58 -18.69 1.17
C LEU A 260 -4.52 -18.14 2.14
N LYS A 261 -4.78 -18.17 3.46
CA LYS A 261 -3.79 -17.77 4.48
C LYS A 261 -2.54 -18.65 4.46
N LYS A 262 -2.69 -19.96 4.26
CA LYS A 262 -1.54 -20.87 4.13
C LYS A 262 -0.73 -20.59 2.87
N LEU A 263 -1.39 -20.38 1.73
CA LEU A 263 -0.74 -20.04 0.46
C LEU A 263 -0.06 -18.67 0.51
N ALA A 264 -0.67 -17.69 1.18
CA ALA A 264 -0.05 -16.39 1.45
C ALA A 264 1.21 -16.53 2.33
N GLY A 265 1.24 -17.48 3.27
CA GLY A 265 2.45 -17.83 4.02
C GLY A 265 3.56 -18.46 3.16
N ILE A 266 3.20 -19.21 2.11
CA ILE A 266 4.14 -19.76 1.13
C ILE A 266 4.73 -18.65 0.25
N ASN A 267 3.98 -17.57 0.01
CA ASN A 267 4.43 -16.44 -0.81
C ASN A 267 5.78 -15.87 -0.34
N ALA A 268 5.99 -15.71 0.96
CA ALA A 268 7.26 -15.21 1.49
C ALA A 268 8.45 -16.08 1.03
N TYR A 269 8.30 -17.41 1.03
CA TYR A 269 9.34 -18.32 0.55
C TYR A 269 9.57 -18.21 -0.96
N PHE A 270 8.52 -17.98 -1.76
CA PHE A 270 8.66 -17.74 -3.19
C PHE A 270 9.50 -16.48 -3.46
N TYR A 271 9.22 -15.38 -2.76
CA TYR A 271 10.01 -14.15 -2.87
C TYR A 271 11.46 -14.32 -2.42
N TYR A 272 11.72 -15.03 -1.31
CA TYR A 272 13.09 -15.35 -0.91
C TYR A 272 13.82 -16.21 -1.95
N GLY A 273 13.13 -17.19 -2.53
CA GLY A 273 13.67 -18.03 -3.61
C GLY A 273 14.06 -17.22 -4.84
N LEU A 274 13.23 -16.25 -5.23
CA LEU A 274 13.50 -15.33 -6.33
C LEU A 274 14.74 -14.46 -6.08
N LEU A 275 14.91 -13.92 -4.86
CA LEU A 275 16.10 -13.16 -4.50
C LEU A 275 17.37 -14.00 -4.60
N ILE A 276 17.33 -15.23 -4.07
CA ILE A 276 18.47 -16.16 -4.14
C ILE A 276 18.78 -16.50 -5.60
N LEU A 277 17.76 -16.80 -6.41
CA LEU A 277 17.93 -17.12 -7.83
C LEU A 277 18.68 -16.00 -8.56
N LEU A 278 18.23 -14.74 -8.42
CA LEU A 278 18.85 -13.61 -9.10
C LEU A 278 20.22 -13.23 -8.52
N LEU A 279 20.45 -13.44 -7.23
CA LEU A 279 21.78 -13.24 -6.65
C LEU A 279 22.80 -14.25 -7.18
N VAL A 280 22.38 -15.49 -7.48
CA VAL A 280 23.25 -16.55 -7.99
C VAL A 280 23.42 -16.48 -9.51
N THR A 281 22.33 -16.18 -10.24
CA THR A 281 22.32 -16.25 -11.71
C THR A 281 22.47 -14.90 -12.39
N GLY A 282 22.15 -13.81 -11.68
CA GLY A 282 22.27 -12.44 -12.18
C GLY A 282 23.65 -11.83 -11.95
N PRO A 283 23.81 -10.53 -12.24
CA PRO A 283 25.09 -9.84 -12.16
C PRO A 283 25.40 -9.44 -10.70
N THR A 284 25.76 -10.42 -9.85
CA THR A 284 25.91 -10.25 -8.39
C THR A 284 26.78 -9.06 -8.00
N LEU A 285 27.92 -8.88 -8.66
CA LEU A 285 28.82 -7.75 -8.36
C LEU A 285 28.18 -6.40 -8.71
N TYR A 286 27.45 -6.31 -9.83
CA TYR A 286 26.72 -5.10 -10.20
C TYR A 286 25.59 -4.80 -9.21
N ILE A 287 24.83 -5.84 -8.82
CA ILE A 287 23.78 -5.76 -7.80
C ILE A 287 24.34 -5.15 -6.52
N LEU A 288 25.44 -5.70 -5.99
CA LEU A 288 26.04 -5.22 -4.74
C LEU A 288 26.57 -3.79 -4.89
N ARG A 289 27.33 -3.50 -5.95
CA ARG A 289 27.93 -2.16 -6.17
C ARG A 289 26.87 -1.07 -6.35
N ASN A 290 25.88 -1.30 -7.21
CA ASN A 290 24.87 -0.28 -7.51
C ASN A 290 23.84 -0.15 -6.38
N THR A 291 23.56 -1.21 -5.61
CA THR A 291 22.81 -1.10 -4.35
C THR A 291 23.53 -0.17 -3.37
N THR A 292 24.83 -0.39 -3.13
CA THR A 292 25.61 0.49 -2.23
C THR A 292 25.66 1.93 -2.74
N ALA A 293 25.83 2.12 -4.05
CA ALA A 293 25.88 3.45 -4.64
C ALA A 293 24.50 4.16 -4.60
N GLY A 294 23.41 3.43 -4.84
CA GLY A 294 22.05 3.92 -4.67
C GLY A 294 21.72 4.27 -3.22
N MET A 295 22.26 3.55 -2.24
CA MET A 295 22.14 3.93 -0.83
C MET A 295 22.84 5.26 -0.56
N ALA A 296 24.04 5.49 -1.12
CA ALA A 296 24.73 6.77 -0.99
C ALA A 296 23.91 7.92 -1.60
N GLU A 297 23.37 7.70 -2.80
CA GLU A 297 22.50 8.67 -3.49
C GLU A 297 21.25 9.00 -2.67
N TRP A 298 20.59 7.97 -2.12
CA TRP A 298 19.41 8.13 -1.27
C TRP A 298 19.72 8.90 0.00
N LEU A 299 20.79 8.54 0.72
CA LEU A 299 21.18 9.19 1.97
C LEU A 299 21.61 10.64 1.74
N HIS A 300 22.28 10.93 0.62
CA HIS A 300 22.67 12.29 0.24
C HIS A 300 21.45 13.18 -0.01
N ASN A 301 20.44 12.67 -0.71
CA ASN A 301 19.27 13.45 -1.11
C ASN A 301 18.07 13.34 -0.15
N PHE A 302 18.20 12.59 0.94
CA PHE A 302 17.10 12.21 1.84
C PHE A 302 16.18 13.40 2.20
N TRP A 303 16.75 14.50 2.69
CA TRP A 303 15.98 15.68 3.09
C TRP A 303 15.41 16.46 1.91
N ARG A 304 16.18 16.59 0.83
CA ARG A 304 15.75 17.31 -0.38
C ARG A 304 14.53 16.65 -0.99
N TRP A 305 14.54 15.33 -1.09
CA TRP A 305 13.43 14.55 -1.63
C TRP A 305 12.21 14.49 -0.71
N GLY A 306 12.42 14.57 0.60
CA GLY A 306 11.34 14.63 1.60
C GLY A 306 10.74 16.00 1.84
N LEU A 307 11.29 17.03 1.23
CA LEU A 307 10.80 18.41 1.32
C LEU A 307 10.68 19.02 -0.08
N ASP A 308 10.37 18.18 -1.08
CA ASP A 308 10.08 18.59 -2.45
C ASP A 308 8.57 18.58 -2.70
N PRO A 309 7.89 19.73 -2.71
CA PRO A 309 6.47 19.80 -3.00
C PRO A 309 6.16 19.88 -4.49
N ILE A 310 7.11 19.53 -5.39
CA ILE A 310 7.10 19.48 -6.87
C ILE A 310 8.10 20.46 -7.49
N ASP A 311 8.47 21.53 -6.79
CA ASP A 311 9.33 22.61 -7.33
C ASP A 311 10.79 22.21 -7.58
N ILE A 312 11.24 21.05 -7.08
CA ILE A 312 12.61 20.58 -7.22
C ILE A 312 12.71 19.47 -8.27
N GLY A 313 11.93 18.40 -8.12
CA GLY A 313 11.94 17.24 -9.00
C GLY A 313 10.96 17.31 -10.17
N GLY A 314 10.04 18.27 -10.16
CA GLY A 314 9.00 18.41 -11.18
C GLY A 314 7.83 17.43 -11.02
N ALA A 315 6.75 17.68 -11.76
CA ALA A 315 5.53 16.89 -11.69
C ALA A 315 5.72 15.42 -12.14
N PRO A 316 6.52 15.09 -13.16
CA PRO A 316 6.77 13.70 -13.53
C PRO A 316 7.36 12.89 -12.37
N LEU A 317 8.42 13.37 -11.73
CA LEU A 317 9.06 12.68 -10.63
C LEU A 317 8.28 12.78 -9.32
N THR A 318 8.05 14.00 -8.84
CA THR A 318 7.64 14.20 -7.45
C THR A 318 6.14 14.01 -7.27
N ARG A 319 5.30 14.56 -8.16
CA ARG A 319 3.84 14.36 -8.09
C ARG A 319 3.46 12.92 -8.42
N SER A 320 4.02 12.37 -9.50
CA SER A 320 3.54 11.09 -10.07
C SER A 320 4.17 9.85 -9.44
N TRP A 321 5.17 10.04 -8.57
CA TRP A 321 5.78 8.99 -7.75
C TRP A 321 5.72 9.31 -6.27
N THR A 322 6.60 10.17 -5.75
CA THR A 322 6.74 10.34 -4.29
C THR A 322 5.46 10.80 -3.59
N LEU A 323 4.79 11.83 -4.10
CA LEU A 323 3.52 12.32 -3.52
C LEU A 323 2.37 11.34 -3.75
N PHE A 324 2.32 10.67 -4.90
CA PHE A 324 1.38 9.59 -5.17
C PHE A 324 1.55 8.45 -4.17
N ASP A 325 2.78 7.99 -3.96
CA ASP A 325 3.10 6.94 -3.00
C ASP A 325 2.67 7.39 -1.60
N PHE A 326 3.05 8.59 -1.17
CA PHE A 326 2.64 9.11 0.14
C PHE A 326 1.13 9.13 0.32
N ALA A 327 0.38 9.58 -0.70
CA ALA A 327 -1.07 9.54 -0.66
C ALA A 327 -1.60 8.10 -0.55
N PHE A 328 -1.02 7.16 -1.30
CA PHE A 328 -1.35 5.74 -1.22
C PHE A 328 -1.09 5.16 0.18
N TRP A 329 0.10 5.38 0.74
CA TRP A 329 0.47 4.90 2.08
C TRP A 329 -0.41 5.53 3.17
N VAL A 330 -0.71 6.84 3.10
CA VAL A 330 -1.60 7.52 4.04
C VAL A 330 -3.03 6.96 3.97
N ALA A 331 -3.55 6.69 2.76
CA ALA A 331 -4.89 6.11 2.57
C ALA A 331 -5.06 4.76 3.31
N TYR A 332 -4.00 3.95 3.33
CA TYR A 332 -3.98 2.63 3.94
C TYR A 332 -3.60 2.62 5.42
N ALA A 333 -3.06 3.73 5.94
CA ALA A 333 -2.58 3.81 7.33
C ALA A 333 -3.65 3.44 8.37
N PRO A 334 -4.92 3.88 8.25
CA PRO A 334 -5.99 3.50 9.18
C PRO A 334 -6.17 1.99 9.37
N VAL A 335 -6.29 1.22 8.27
CA VAL A 335 -6.55 -0.23 8.34
C VAL A 335 -5.30 -0.99 8.71
N THR A 336 -4.18 -0.61 8.12
CA THR A 336 -2.90 -1.26 8.41
C THR A 336 -2.54 -1.05 9.88
N GLY A 337 -2.78 0.15 10.43
CA GLY A 337 -2.60 0.44 11.85
C GLY A 337 -3.45 -0.44 12.76
N ILE A 338 -4.71 -0.71 12.40
CA ILE A 338 -5.58 -1.63 13.15
C ILE A 338 -5.00 -3.06 13.15
N PHE A 339 -4.65 -3.57 11.97
CA PHE A 339 -4.07 -4.91 11.83
C PHE A 339 -2.76 -5.04 12.61
N LEU A 340 -1.80 -4.14 12.35
CA LEU A 340 -0.50 -4.12 13.04
C LEU A 340 -0.68 -3.97 14.55
N GLY A 341 -1.66 -3.17 14.97
CA GLY A 341 -1.96 -2.97 16.37
C GLY A 341 -2.42 -4.26 17.05
N GLN A 342 -3.39 -4.97 16.47
CA GLN A 342 -3.93 -6.22 17.01
C GLN A 342 -2.87 -7.31 17.25
N ILE A 343 -1.86 -7.36 16.39
CA ILE A 343 -0.81 -8.39 16.47
C ILE A 343 0.36 -7.99 17.36
N SER A 344 0.35 -6.77 17.93
CA SER A 344 1.42 -6.19 18.74
C SER A 344 1.25 -6.40 20.26
N TYR A 345 0.21 -7.09 20.71
CA TYR A 345 -0.02 -7.33 22.15
C TYR A 345 1.18 -8.02 22.83
N GLY A 346 1.59 -7.49 23.99
CA GLY A 346 2.71 -8.01 24.78
C GLY A 346 4.09 -7.66 24.25
N ARG A 347 4.18 -6.84 23.19
CA ARG A 347 5.44 -6.28 22.68
C ARG A 347 5.68 -4.89 23.25
N THR A 348 6.94 -4.47 23.28
CA THR A 348 7.29 -3.07 23.56
C THR A 348 7.11 -2.21 22.32
N ILE A 349 6.88 -0.91 22.49
CA ILE A 349 6.76 0.04 21.36
C ILE A 349 8.00 -0.02 20.45
N ARG A 350 9.21 -0.17 21.02
CA ARG A 350 10.45 -0.30 20.26
C ARG A 350 10.49 -1.58 19.42
N GLU A 351 10.09 -2.72 19.98
CA GLU A 351 9.96 -3.95 19.21
C GLU A 351 8.99 -3.75 18.04
N CYS A 352 7.84 -3.11 18.28
CA CYS A 352 6.86 -2.81 17.23
C CYS A 352 7.45 -1.94 16.12
N LEU A 353 8.21 -0.90 16.47
CA LEU A 353 8.89 -0.05 15.50
C LEU A 353 9.97 -0.83 14.74
N ILE A 354 10.76 -1.69 15.38
CA ILE A 354 11.75 -2.52 14.66
C ILE A 354 11.05 -3.42 13.61
N VAL A 355 9.98 -4.11 14.00
CA VAL A 355 9.29 -5.07 13.12
C VAL A 355 8.44 -4.41 12.05
N ASN A 356 7.86 -3.23 12.32
CA ASN A 356 6.96 -2.55 11.39
C ASN A 356 7.65 -1.47 10.55
N LEU A 357 8.81 -0.95 10.97
CA LEU A 357 9.59 0.07 10.26
C LEU A 357 10.92 -0.49 9.71
N VAL A 358 11.78 -1.01 10.58
CA VAL A 358 13.17 -1.32 10.21
C VAL A 358 13.26 -2.58 9.34
N LEU A 359 12.68 -3.69 9.77
CA LEU A 359 12.80 -4.96 9.04
C LEU A 359 12.16 -4.92 7.64
N PRO A 360 10.96 -4.35 7.44
CA PRO A 360 10.37 -4.22 6.12
C PRO A 360 11.16 -3.27 5.21
N ALA A 361 11.72 -2.19 5.77
CA ALA A 361 12.59 -1.28 5.02
C ALA A 361 13.87 -1.96 4.53
N VAL A 362 14.53 -2.76 5.38
CA VAL A 362 15.70 -3.55 5.00
C VAL A 362 15.34 -4.58 3.92
N PHE A 363 14.19 -5.24 4.05
CA PHE A 363 13.69 -6.12 3.00
C PHE A 363 13.50 -5.37 1.67
N GLY A 364 12.93 -4.16 1.70
CA GLY A 364 12.78 -3.30 0.53
C GLY A 364 14.11 -2.95 -0.13
N ILE A 365 15.14 -2.57 0.65
CA ILE A 365 16.48 -2.29 0.13
C ILE A 365 17.05 -3.53 -0.59
N VAL A 366 16.94 -4.71 0.02
CA VAL A 366 17.42 -5.95 -0.58
C VAL A 366 16.62 -6.30 -1.84
N TRP A 367 15.30 -6.16 -1.79
CA TRP A 367 14.43 -6.50 -2.92
C TRP A 367 14.73 -5.65 -4.15
N PHE A 368 14.63 -4.32 -4.02
CA PHE A 368 14.97 -3.41 -5.12
C PHE A 368 16.44 -3.52 -5.50
N GLY A 369 17.33 -3.69 -4.51
CA GLY A 369 18.76 -3.90 -4.73
C GLY A 369 19.05 -5.08 -5.64
N VAL A 370 18.33 -6.19 -5.51
CA VAL A 370 18.51 -7.38 -6.35
C VAL A 370 17.70 -7.28 -7.65
N TRP A 371 16.39 -7.10 -7.56
CA TRP A 371 15.48 -7.09 -8.72
C TRP A 371 15.75 -5.91 -9.65
N GLY A 372 15.76 -4.71 -9.09
CA GLY A 372 15.95 -3.47 -9.83
C GLY A 372 17.32 -3.43 -10.52
N ASN A 373 18.40 -3.77 -9.81
CA ASN A 373 19.72 -3.79 -10.43
C ASN A 373 19.93 -4.89 -11.46
N THR A 374 19.23 -6.03 -11.34
CA THR A 374 19.25 -7.05 -12.41
C THR A 374 18.62 -6.47 -13.67
N ALA A 375 17.45 -5.82 -13.56
CA ALA A 375 16.78 -5.18 -14.69
C ALA A 375 17.63 -4.03 -15.28
N LEU A 376 18.17 -3.15 -14.44
CA LEU A 376 19.06 -2.06 -14.87
C LEU A 376 20.26 -2.60 -15.64
N ASN A 377 20.87 -3.69 -15.18
CA ASN A 377 22.00 -4.31 -15.87
C ASN A 377 21.59 -4.89 -17.23
N MET A 378 20.44 -5.56 -17.31
CA MET A 378 19.93 -6.08 -18.59
C MET A 378 19.72 -4.96 -19.60
N GLN A 379 19.16 -3.82 -19.19
CA GLN A 379 19.02 -2.64 -20.05
C GLN A 379 20.39 -2.07 -20.48
N LEU A 380 21.27 -1.80 -19.52
CA LEU A 380 22.54 -1.11 -19.77
C LEU A 380 23.54 -1.93 -20.59
N THR A 381 23.44 -3.25 -20.53
CA THR A 381 24.27 -4.16 -21.34
C THR A 381 23.67 -4.47 -22.70
N GLY A 382 22.45 -3.99 -22.99
CA GLY A 382 21.72 -4.28 -24.21
C GLY A 382 21.17 -5.71 -24.30
N GLN A 383 21.10 -6.44 -23.17
CA GLN A 383 20.53 -7.79 -23.13
C GLN A 383 19.03 -7.77 -23.43
N VAL A 384 18.31 -6.77 -22.90
CA VAL A 384 16.86 -6.57 -23.10
C VAL A 384 16.58 -5.08 -23.14
N ASP A 385 15.74 -4.63 -24.07
CA ASP A 385 15.26 -3.24 -24.12
C ASP A 385 13.98 -3.05 -23.30
N LEU A 386 14.11 -3.06 -21.97
CA LEU A 386 13.03 -2.83 -21.03
C LEU A 386 12.47 -1.40 -21.09
N VAL A 387 13.32 -0.39 -21.36
CA VAL A 387 12.88 1.01 -21.54
C VAL A 387 11.95 1.11 -22.74
N GLY A 388 12.37 0.58 -23.90
CA GLY A 388 11.55 0.58 -25.11
C GLY A 388 10.25 -0.21 -24.93
N VAL A 389 10.28 -1.34 -24.21
CA VAL A 389 9.06 -2.12 -23.91
C VAL A 389 8.07 -1.33 -23.07
N ILE A 390 8.52 -0.60 -22.06
CA ILE A 390 7.64 0.23 -21.24
C ILE A 390 7.08 1.40 -22.06
N GLN A 391 7.91 2.07 -22.87
CA GLN A 391 7.49 3.19 -23.73
C GLN A 391 6.46 2.76 -24.79
N ASN A 392 6.66 1.60 -25.41
CA ASN A 392 5.81 1.11 -26.50
C ASN A 392 4.56 0.36 -26.01
N SER A 393 4.47 0.07 -24.72
CA SER A 393 3.33 -0.65 -24.14
C SER A 393 2.83 0.04 -22.87
N ASN A 394 3.34 -0.35 -21.71
CA ASN A 394 3.03 0.26 -20.42
C ASN A 394 4.01 -0.23 -19.34
N ALA A 395 3.92 0.35 -18.15
CA ALA A 395 4.75 -0.04 -17.01
C ALA A 395 4.71 -1.55 -16.74
N VAL A 396 3.51 -2.14 -16.71
CA VAL A 396 3.30 -3.53 -16.30
C VAL A 396 3.98 -4.53 -17.23
N MET A 397 4.08 -4.23 -18.53
CA MET A 397 4.77 -5.08 -19.50
C MET A 397 6.27 -5.27 -19.18
N GLY A 398 6.92 -4.25 -18.62
CA GLY A 398 8.35 -4.32 -18.26
C GLY A 398 8.67 -5.46 -17.29
N LEU A 399 7.78 -5.71 -16.31
CA LEU A 399 7.91 -6.80 -15.35
C LEU A 399 7.92 -8.16 -16.06
N PHE A 400 6.95 -8.39 -16.93
CA PHE A 400 6.81 -9.69 -17.59
C PHE A 400 7.93 -9.92 -18.60
N GLU A 401 8.38 -8.86 -19.29
CA GLU A 401 9.54 -8.95 -20.17
C GLU A 401 10.82 -9.26 -19.39
N PHE A 402 11.03 -8.65 -18.23
CA PHE A 402 12.12 -9.01 -17.33
C PHE A 402 12.04 -10.48 -16.90
N ILE A 403 10.87 -10.96 -16.46
CA ILE A 403 10.72 -12.36 -16.00
C ILE A 403 11.00 -13.36 -17.14
N LYS A 404 10.66 -13.05 -18.39
CA LYS A 404 10.99 -13.91 -19.54
C LYS A 404 12.48 -14.09 -19.76
N ASN A 405 13.29 -13.12 -19.32
CA ASN A 405 14.72 -13.06 -19.55
C ASN A 405 15.56 -13.50 -18.33
N ILE A 406 14.93 -14.04 -17.28
CA ILE A 406 15.62 -14.69 -16.15
C ILE A 406 15.46 -16.21 -16.20
N PRO A 407 16.37 -17.00 -15.60
CA PRO A 407 16.26 -18.46 -15.57
C PRO A 407 14.92 -18.93 -14.97
N LEU A 408 14.44 -20.08 -15.44
CA LEU A 408 13.16 -20.68 -15.00
C LEU A 408 11.90 -19.86 -15.33
N ALA A 409 11.97 -18.89 -16.25
CA ALA A 409 10.85 -18.05 -16.66
C ALA A 409 9.52 -18.80 -16.87
N ALA A 410 9.56 -19.96 -17.55
CA ALA A 410 8.39 -20.80 -17.82
C ALA A 410 7.65 -21.25 -16.55
N ILE A 411 8.35 -21.37 -15.42
CA ILE A 411 7.79 -21.68 -14.11
C ILE A 411 7.44 -20.38 -13.36
N LEU A 412 8.34 -19.39 -13.41
CA LEU A 412 8.20 -18.16 -12.63
C LEU A 412 6.99 -17.32 -13.05
N VAL A 413 6.69 -17.24 -14.35
CA VAL A 413 5.53 -16.47 -14.85
C VAL A 413 4.19 -16.96 -14.28
N PRO A 414 3.78 -18.24 -14.47
CA PRO A 414 2.51 -18.73 -13.94
C PRO A 414 2.46 -18.69 -12.41
N VAL A 415 3.58 -18.99 -11.72
CA VAL A 415 3.64 -18.90 -10.27
C VAL A 415 3.49 -17.46 -9.79
N ASN A 416 4.12 -16.49 -10.46
CA ASN A 416 4.00 -15.08 -10.12
C ASN A 416 2.56 -14.57 -10.29
N LEU A 417 1.89 -14.93 -11.38
CA LEU A 417 0.48 -14.61 -11.60
C LEU A 417 -0.42 -15.20 -10.50
N PHE A 418 -0.18 -16.46 -10.13
CA PHE A 418 -0.91 -17.14 -9.06
C PHE A 418 -0.67 -16.48 -7.70
N VAL A 419 0.58 -16.13 -7.40
CA VAL A 419 0.98 -15.45 -6.17
C VAL A 419 0.36 -14.07 -6.05
N ILE A 420 0.36 -13.26 -7.12
CA ILE A 420 -0.30 -11.95 -7.17
C ILE A 420 -1.77 -12.12 -6.84
N LEU A 421 -2.44 -13.08 -7.49
CA LEU A 421 -3.86 -13.34 -7.29
C LEU A 421 -4.20 -13.72 -5.85
N ILE A 422 -3.51 -14.72 -5.30
CA ILE A 422 -3.80 -15.23 -3.95
C ILE A 422 -3.45 -14.20 -2.88
N SER A 423 -2.36 -13.45 -3.05
CA SER A 423 -1.98 -12.38 -2.13
C SER A 423 -3.03 -11.28 -2.10
N PHE A 424 -3.51 -10.87 -3.27
CA PHE A 424 -4.59 -9.89 -3.37
C PHE A 424 -5.88 -10.42 -2.72
N VAL A 425 -6.35 -11.62 -3.09
CA VAL A 425 -7.60 -12.20 -2.57
C VAL A 425 -7.56 -12.32 -1.04
N THR A 426 -6.42 -12.72 -0.47
CA THR A 426 -6.24 -12.84 0.99
C THR A 426 -6.34 -11.47 1.69
N ALA A 427 -5.70 -10.44 1.14
CA ALA A 427 -5.76 -9.08 1.71
C ALA A 427 -7.13 -8.42 1.50
N ALA A 428 -7.76 -8.68 0.34
CA ALA A 428 -9.05 -8.13 -0.06
C ALA A 428 -10.20 -8.65 0.81
N ASP A 429 -10.19 -9.92 1.20
CA ASP A 429 -11.20 -10.49 2.11
C ASP A 429 -11.21 -9.75 3.48
N ALA A 430 -10.03 -9.61 4.09
CA ALA A 430 -9.88 -8.91 5.36
C ALA A 430 -10.30 -7.43 5.25
N THR A 431 -9.92 -6.77 4.14
CA THR A 431 -10.26 -5.37 3.88
C THR A 431 -11.76 -5.19 3.64
N ALA A 432 -12.39 -6.06 2.86
CA ALA A 432 -13.84 -6.05 2.63
C ALA A 432 -14.61 -6.32 3.93
N ASN A 433 -14.10 -7.22 4.78
CA ASN A 433 -14.66 -7.43 6.12
C ASN A 433 -14.56 -6.16 6.97
N ASN A 434 -13.45 -5.43 6.93
CA ASN A 434 -13.29 -4.18 7.67
C ASN A 434 -14.26 -3.10 7.20
N VAL A 435 -14.40 -2.90 5.88
CA VAL A 435 -15.37 -1.95 5.29
C VAL A 435 -16.78 -2.30 5.76
N ALA A 436 -17.20 -3.56 5.61
CA ALA A 436 -18.53 -4.01 6.00
C ALA A 436 -18.75 -3.93 7.53
N SER A 437 -17.72 -4.20 8.33
CA SER A 437 -17.77 -4.15 9.80
C SER A 437 -17.94 -2.73 10.32
N MET A 438 -17.31 -1.74 9.69
CA MET A 438 -17.49 -0.32 10.06
C MET A 438 -18.93 0.18 9.82
N CYS A 439 -19.70 -0.49 8.96
CA CYS A 439 -21.12 -0.23 8.75
C CYS A 439 -22.02 -0.83 9.84
N ILE A 440 -21.50 -1.55 10.83
CA ILE A 440 -22.29 -2.24 11.86
C ILE A 440 -22.02 -1.64 13.24
N LYS A 441 -23.08 -1.46 14.03
CA LYS A 441 -22.98 -1.04 15.43
C LYS A 441 -22.44 -2.18 16.27
N ASN A 442 -21.48 -1.88 17.15
CA ASN A 442 -20.99 -2.78 18.19
C ASN A 442 -20.56 -4.17 17.68
N ILE A 443 -19.95 -4.24 16.49
CA ILE A 443 -19.43 -5.49 15.97
C ILE A 443 -18.25 -5.98 16.83
N PRO A 444 -18.26 -7.23 17.33
CA PRO A 444 -17.12 -7.77 18.07
C PRO A 444 -15.85 -7.77 17.21
N ILE A 445 -14.71 -7.47 17.83
CA ILE A 445 -13.41 -7.44 17.16
C ILE A 445 -13.06 -8.83 16.64
N GLY A 446 -12.64 -8.90 15.36
CA GLY A 446 -12.30 -10.17 14.70
C GLY A 446 -13.51 -11.02 14.32
N SER A 447 -14.74 -10.49 14.48
CA SER A 447 -15.93 -11.14 13.93
C SER A 447 -16.17 -10.77 12.47
N GLU A 448 -16.80 -11.67 11.74
CA GLU A 448 -17.20 -11.45 10.35
C GLU A 448 -18.42 -10.51 10.27
N ALA A 449 -18.38 -9.56 9.35
CA ALA A 449 -19.50 -8.70 8.99
C ALA A 449 -20.65 -9.51 8.37
N PRO A 450 -21.90 -8.99 8.39
CA PRO A 450 -23.01 -9.63 7.71
C PRO A 450 -22.72 -9.89 6.23
N ARG A 451 -23.10 -11.09 5.76
CA ARG A 451 -22.65 -11.61 4.47
C ARG A 451 -23.04 -10.71 3.29
N TYR A 452 -24.29 -10.25 3.31
CA TYR A 452 -24.84 -9.39 2.27
C TYR A 452 -24.09 -8.06 2.16
N LEU A 453 -23.51 -7.53 3.26
CA LEU A 453 -22.71 -6.31 3.21
C LEU A 453 -21.34 -6.54 2.57
N LYS A 454 -20.67 -7.65 2.87
CA LYS A 454 -19.39 -7.99 2.21
C LYS A 454 -19.58 -8.15 0.70
N VAL A 455 -20.63 -8.85 0.28
CA VAL A 455 -20.96 -9.02 -1.14
C VAL A 455 -21.32 -7.68 -1.79
N LEU A 456 -22.20 -6.88 -1.16
CA LEU A 456 -22.58 -5.56 -1.67
C LEU A 456 -21.38 -4.64 -1.89
N TRP A 457 -20.48 -4.56 -0.90
CA TRP A 457 -19.27 -3.75 -1.00
C TRP A 457 -18.30 -4.30 -2.04
N GLY A 458 -18.09 -5.62 -2.08
CA GLY A 458 -17.20 -6.23 -3.07
C GLY A 458 -17.68 -6.05 -4.51
N VAL A 459 -18.99 -6.13 -4.74
CA VAL A 459 -19.59 -5.86 -6.06
C VAL A 459 -19.39 -4.40 -6.46
N ILE A 460 -19.76 -3.44 -5.61
CA ILE A 460 -19.69 -2.03 -6.00
C ILE A 460 -18.25 -1.54 -6.19
N ILE A 461 -17.32 -2.00 -5.35
CA ILE A 461 -15.89 -1.76 -5.51
C ILE A 461 -15.36 -2.43 -6.77
N GLY A 462 -15.81 -3.67 -7.04
CA GLY A 462 -15.48 -4.43 -8.23
C GLY A 462 -15.85 -3.71 -9.53
N VAL A 463 -17.05 -3.11 -9.58
CA VAL A 463 -17.49 -2.32 -10.75
C VAL A 463 -16.53 -1.16 -11.02
N VAL A 464 -16.24 -0.34 -10.01
CA VAL A 464 -15.31 0.80 -10.18
C VAL A 464 -13.93 0.30 -10.60
N ALA A 465 -13.42 -0.77 -9.97
CA ALA A 465 -12.11 -1.31 -10.28
C ALA A 465 -11.99 -1.88 -11.70
N ILE A 466 -13.03 -2.58 -12.18
CA ILE A 466 -13.06 -3.10 -13.56
C ILE A 466 -13.08 -1.95 -14.56
N VAL A 467 -13.90 -0.92 -14.34
CA VAL A 467 -13.94 0.27 -15.22
C VAL A 467 -12.57 0.96 -15.23
N MET A 468 -11.99 1.19 -14.06
CA MET A 468 -10.69 1.87 -13.95
C MET A 468 -9.54 1.03 -14.49
N ALA A 469 -9.61 -0.30 -14.44
CA ALA A 469 -8.61 -1.19 -15.02
C ALA A 469 -8.71 -1.21 -16.55
N ALA A 470 -9.94 -1.24 -17.09
CA ALA A 470 -10.18 -1.31 -18.52
C ALA A 470 -9.94 0.02 -19.24
N PHE A 471 -10.28 1.15 -18.61
CA PHE A 471 -10.29 2.46 -19.26
C PHE A 471 -9.38 3.49 -18.58
N GLY A 472 -9.08 3.31 -17.30
CA GLY A 472 -8.28 4.26 -16.54
C GLY A 472 -6.76 4.08 -16.71
N GLY A 473 -6.27 3.05 -17.41
CA GLY A 473 -4.84 2.76 -17.50
C GLY A 473 -3.98 3.93 -18.01
N GLY A 474 -4.48 4.68 -19.01
CA GLY A 474 -3.70 5.73 -19.69
C GLY A 474 -2.41 5.20 -20.32
N GLU A 475 -1.50 6.10 -20.71
CA GLU A 475 -0.20 5.72 -21.30
C GLU A 475 0.67 4.88 -20.34
N GLN A 476 0.55 5.11 -19.03
CA GLN A 476 1.31 4.35 -18.03
C GLN A 476 0.73 2.95 -17.76
N GLY A 477 -0.49 2.66 -18.23
CA GLY A 477 -1.27 1.45 -17.91
C GLY A 477 -1.81 1.40 -16.48
N VAL A 478 -1.50 2.39 -15.63
CA VAL A 478 -1.86 2.43 -14.20
C VAL A 478 -2.39 3.79 -13.74
N ALA A 479 -2.68 4.74 -14.63
CA ALA A 479 -3.12 6.08 -14.24
C ALA A 479 -4.38 6.06 -13.35
N GLY A 480 -5.32 5.16 -13.63
CA GLY A 480 -6.54 4.96 -12.84
C GLY A 480 -6.27 4.39 -11.45
N VAL A 481 -5.22 3.58 -11.29
CA VAL A 481 -4.72 3.15 -9.98
C VAL A 481 -4.19 4.38 -9.23
N LYS A 482 -3.38 5.20 -9.89
CA LYS A 482 -2.80 6.42 -9.29
C LYS A 482 -3.86 7.40 -8.83
N SER A 483 -4.88 7.64 -9.67
CA SER A 483 -5.94 8.59 -9.38
C SER A 483 -6.82 8.16 -8.20
N LEU A 484 -7.20 6.88 -8.14
CA LEU A 484 -7.96 6.34 -7.02
C LEU A 484 -7.16 6.45 -5.71
N ALA A 485 -5.87 6.10 -5.74
CA ALA A 485 -5.01 6.20 -4.57
C ALA A 485 -4.94 7.60 -3.98
N ALA A 486 -4.69 8.63 -4.80
CA ALA A 486 -4.62 10.00 -4.29
C ALA A 486 -5.97 10.50 -3.80
N ALA A 487 -7.07 10.07 -4.43
CA ALA A 487 -8.40 10.36 -3.92
C ALA A 487 -8.60 9.82 -2.49
N GLY A 488 -8.24 8.55 -2.26
CA GLY A 488 -8.30 7.93 -0.94
C GLY A 488 -7.36 8.61 0.07
N GLY A 489 -6.14 8.92 -0.35
CA GLY A 489 -5.13 9.58 0.48
C GLY A 489 -5.59 10.96 0.93
N PHE A 490 -6.12 11.77 0.01
CA PHE A 490 -6.52 13.14 0.30
C PHE A 490 -7.71 13.18 1.28
N VAL A 491 -8.67 12.27 1.09
CA VAL A 491 -9.84 12.12 1.99
C VAL A 491 -9.42 11.86 3.44
N VAL A 492 -8.29 11.16 3.66
CA VAL A 492 -7.81 10.79 5.01
C VAL A 492 -6.65 11.65 5.50
N LEU A 493 -5.96 12.40 4.66
CA LEU A 493 -4.79 13.19 5.02
C LEU A 493 -5.01 14.01 6.30
N PHE A 494 -6.12 14.74 6.38
CA PHE A 494 -6.45 15.56 7.55
C PHE A 494 -6.71 14.74 8.81
N ILE A 495 -7.36 13.57 8.67
CA ILE A 495 -7.55 12.64 9.80
C ILE A 495 -6.19 12.10 10.25
N PHE A 496 -5.33 11.72 9.31
CA PHE A 496 -4.01 11.21 9.61
C PHE A 496 -3.16 12.27 10.32
N ILE A 497 -3.20 13.53 9.88
CA ILE A 497 -2.55 14.66 10.59
C ILE A 497 -3.07 14.76 12.03
N LEU A 498 -4.38 14.68 12.23
CA LEU A 498 -4.95 14.67 13.59
C LEU A 498 -4.46 13.46 14.40
N GLN A 499 -4.27 12.28 13.79
CA GLN A 499 -3.67 11.13 14.46
C GLN A 499 -2.20 11.38 14.83
N VAL A 500 -1.43 12.05 13.97
CA VAL A 500 -0.03 12.44 14.27
C VAL A 500 0.01 13.40 15.46
N VAL A 501 -0.82 14.46 15.45
CA VAL A 501 -0.89 15.42 16.56
C VAL A 501 -1.37 14.72 17.85
N SER A 502 -2.31 13.79 17.73
CA SER A 502 -2.79 12.95 18.84
C SER A 502 -1.67 12.09 19.41
N ALA A 503 -0.86 11.48 18.55
CA ALA A 503 0.31 10.70 18.95
C ALA A 503 1.34 11.57 19.69
N ILE A 504 1.61 12.78 19.19
CA ILE A 504 2.52 13.73 19.83
C ILE A 504 2.01 14.05 21.24
N LYS A 505 0.76 14.47 21.37
CA LYS A 505 0.16 14.78 22.68
C LYS A 505 0.24 13.56 23.60
N MET A 506 -0.16 12.39 23.10
CA MET A 506 -0.26 11.16 23.88
C MET A 506 1.09 10.66 24.40
N PHE A 507 2.15 10.75 23.59
CA PHE A 507 3.44 10.17 23.94
C PHE A 507 4.42 11.18 24.58
N PHE A 508 4.28 12.47 24.29
CA PHE A 508 5.25 13.49 24.73
C PHE A 508 4.69 14.50 25.73
N VAL A 509 3.36 14.62 25.86
CA VAL A 509 2.72 15.60 26.74
C VAL A 509 1.94 14.93 27.87
N ASP A 510 1.11 13.95 27.53
CA ASP A 510 0.30 13.21 28.49
C ASP A 510 1.16 12.25 29.33
N LYS A 511 0.67 11.93 30.53
CA LYS A 511 1.27 10.87 31.35
C LYS A 511 1.03 9.51 30.68
N ILE A 512 2.12 8.76 30.47
CA ILE A 512 2.08 7.41 29.92
C ILE A 512 1.38 6.44 30.88
N VAL A 513 0.55 5.57 30.32
CA VAL A 513 -0.15 4.47 30.98
C VAL A 513 0.62 3.19 30.66
N GLU A 514 1.30 2.64 31.67
CA GLU A 514 2.13 1.43 31.55
C GLU A 514 1.35 0.13 31.65
#